data_AF-A0A928VA26-F1
#
_entry.id   AF-A0A928VA26-F1
#
_cell.length_a   1.000
_cell.length_b   1.000
_cell.length_c   1.000
_cell.angle_alpha   90.00
_cell.angle_beta   90.00
_cell.angle_gamma   90.00
#
_symmetry.space_group_name_H-M   'P 1'
#
loop_
_entity.id
_entity.type
_entity.pdbx_description
1 polymer ?
#
loop_
_entity_poly.entity_id
_entity_poly.type
_entity_poly.pdbx_seq_one_letter_code
_entity_poly.pdbx_strand_id
1 'polypeptide(L)'
;MSQFTLSWQEAGTTRSRSFDLTQPIYKTMYALRLGRDAEQCDVVFDDPSVSRLHAEIRWHPTTEQFSIENLRDINPIAVDGRLLSQGTQMIRSGTLIVLGDTTIQVTQPQQDFVINTFQPPVLETPTPVEARVQPVRSPVSSVTFSHYLPLAGTSRELRQQGYLLPGVITVIWVVLMFSSLGRPGVFNLLLAVYLGFAGFYLIYKLCQKRKPGWVLLIPMLMTPILLLTPVWGAIAFFFRVILPGRIPDNDEIGFIPLFISFFFGAGLAEELLKAIPIFVLAWLGRVGTPALRQRLGVAEPLDGIIFGAASGLGFTLLETLGQYIPDLIQSVAMRADPGAAQLIGLQLLIPRIVGSVFGHMAYSGYFGYYIGLSELKPRRRWQFLATGYLIASGIHAFWNSSSALGNWALGLAGIVAYCLLIGAILKARQLSPNVSPKPL
;
A
#
# COMPACT_ATOMS: atom_id res chain seq x y z
N MET A 1 22.07 -9.13 -31.79
CA MET A 1 21.90 -9.65 -30.40
C MET A 1 21.45 -8.55 -29.46
N SER A 2 20.44 -8.79 -28.62
CA SER A 2 19.87 -7.82 -27.66
C SER A 2 20.60 -7.74 -26.30
N GLN A 3 21.80 -8.32 -26.22
CA GLN A 3 22.59 -8.41 -25.00
C GLN A 3 23.82 -7.51 -25.04
N PHE A 4 24.11 -6.87 -23.91
CA PHE A 4 25.33 -6.10 -23.71
C PHE A 4 25.73 -6.13 -22.23
N THR A 5 26.99 -5.85 -21.97
CA THR A 5 27.57 -5.77 -20.64
C THR A 5 28.03 -4.35 -20.38
N LEU A 6 27.71 -3.82 -19.20
CA LEU A 6 28.28 -2.57 -18.70
C LEU A 6 29.30 -2.89 -17.62
N SER A 7 30.46 -2.26 -17.69
CA SER A 7 31.52 -2.35 -16.68
C SER A 7 31.90 -0.95 -16.18
N TRP A 8 31.97 -0.74 -14.88
CA TRP A 8 32.28 0.57 -14.27
C TRP A 8 33.09 0.41 -12.97
N GLN A 9 33.71 1.49 -12.51
CA GLN A 9 34.41 1.54 -11.22
C GLN A 9 33.48 2.07 -10.13
N GLU A 10 33.43 1.39 -8.98
CA GLU A 10 32.69 1.83 -7.81
C GLU A 10 33.50 1.52 -6.55
N ALA A 11 33.82 2.56 -5.74
CA ALA A 11 34.63 2.44 -4.52
C ALA A 11 35.96 1.67 -4.72
N GLY A 12 36.63 1.85 -5.86
CA GLY A 12 37.89 1.17 -6.21
C GLY A 12 37.74 -0.28 -6.67
N THR A 13 36.51 -0.76 -6.88
CA THR A 13 36.21 -2.12 -7.38
C THR A 13 35.55 -2.04 -8.75
N THR A 14 36.01 -2.85 -9.70
CA THR A 14 35.35 -3.00 -11.01
C THR A 14 34.05 -3.80 -10.85
N ARG A 15 32.91 -3.17 -11.17
CA ARG A 15 31.61 -3.83 -11.32
C ARG A 15 31.38 -4.15 -12.79
N SER A 16 30.76 -5.28 -13.08
CA SER A 16 30.33 -5.65 -14.43
C SER A 16 28.99 -6.37 -14.38
N ARG A 17 28.06 -6.01 -15.27
CA ARG A 17 26.72 -6.62 -15.34
C ARG A 17 26.24 -6.72 -16.79
N SER A 18 25.71 -7.88 -17.16
CA SER A 18 25.08 -8.13 -18.46
C SER A 18 23.58 -7.90 -18.42
N PHE A 19 23.05 -7.37 -19.52
CA PHE A 19 21.65 -7.00 -19.69
C PHE A 19 21.13 -7.55 -21.01
N ASP A 20 19.88 -7.99 -21.00
CA ASP A 20 19.12 -8.36 -22.19
C ASP A 20 17.83 -7.55 -22.23
N LEU A 21 17.77 -6.50 -23.05
CA LEU A 21 16.66 -5.53 -23.02
C LEU A 21 15.34 -6.05 -23.60
N THR A 22 15.30 -7.31 -24.03
CA THR A 22 14.07 -7.98 -24.46
C THR A 22 13.25 -8.55 -23.30
N GLN A 23 13.85 -8.68 -22.10
CA GLN A 23 13.15 -9.21 -20.93
C GLN A 23 12.18 -8.19 -20.31
N PRO A 24 11.00 -8.60 -19.81
CA PRO A 24 9.97 -7.70 -19.27
C PRO A 24 10.25 -7.20 -17.84
N ILE A 25 11.51 -7.23 -17.39
CA ILE A 25 11.91 -6.92 -16.01
C ILE A 25 12.34 -5.46 -15.80
N TYR A 26 12.55 -4.69 -16.87
CA TYR A 26 13.02 -3.30 -16.79
C TYR A 26 11.86 -2.31 -16.65
N LYS A 27 12.17 -1.13 -16.10
CA LYS A 27 11.18 -0.06 -15.88
C LYS A 27 10.56 0.48 -17.18
N THR A 28 11.22 0.29 -18.32
CA THR A 28 10.72 0.72 -19.64
C THR A 28 11.04 -0.36 -20.67
N MET A 29 10.07 -0.69 -21.54
CA MET A 29 10.23 -1.74 -22.54
C MET A 29 11.37 -1.38 -23.51
N TYR A 30 12.27 -2.33 -23.74
CA TYR A 30 13.48 -2.17 -24.56
C TYR A 30 14.45 -1.06 -24.11
N ALA A 31 14.37 -0.62 -22.85
CA ALA A 31 15.23 0.44 -22.34
C ALA A 31 15.79 0.15 -20.95
N LEU A 32 17.01 0.61 -20.72
CA LEU A 32 17.75 0.54 -19.46
C LEU A 32 18.02 1.96 -18.96
N ARG A 33 17.47 2.31 -17.79
CA ARG A 33 17.64 3.63 -17.18
C ARG A 33 18.81 3.66 -16.21
N LEU A 34 19.62 4.69 -16.33
CA LEU A 34 20.87 4.90 -15.60
C LEU A 34 20.75 6.15 -14.72
N GLY A 35 21.16 6.12 -13.44
CA GLY A 35 21.12 7.28 -12.55
C GLY A 35 21.38 6.96 -11.09
N ARG A 36 21.11 7.90 -10.17
CA ARG A 36 21.35 7.71 -8.72
C ARG A 36 20.11 7.26 -7.93
N ASP A 37 18.92 7.29 -8.52
CA ASP A 37 17.65 6.99 -7.86
C ASP A 37 17.10 5.61 -8.26
N ALA A 38 17.09 4.66 -7.31
CA ALA A 38 16.58 3.30 -7.51
C ALA A 38 15.08 3.23 -7.85
N GLU A 39 14.30 4.25 -7.51
CA GLU A 39 12.89 4.30 -7.91
C GLU A 39 12.74 4.54 -9.41
N GLN A 40 13.70 5.23 -10.04
CA GLN A 40 13.64 5.67 -11.44
C GLN A 40 14.57 4.89 -12.39
N CYS A 41 15.65 4.29 -11.88
CA CYS A 41 16.71 3.68 -12.68
C CYS A 41 16.83 2.16 -12.49
N ASP A 42 17.23 1.45 -13.54
CA ASP A 42 17.53 0.02 -13.54
C ASP A 42 18.97 -0.26 -13.09
N VAL A 43 19.90 0.67 -13.39
CA VAL A 43 21.27 0.68 -12.87
C VAL A 43 21.48 1.94 -12.04
N VAL A 44 21.89 1.74 -10.79
CA VAL A 44 22.07 2.80 -9.80
C VAL A 44 23.56 3.01 -9.55
N PHE A 45 24.01 4.26 -9.60
CA PHE A 45 25.39 4.65 -9.32
C PHE A 45 25.46 5.44 -8.01
N ASP A 46 26.39 5.09 -7.13
CA ASP A 46 26.67 5.82 -5.89
C ASP A 46 27.62 7.00 -6.13
N ASP A 47 27.18 7.93 -6.98
CA ASP A 47 27.94 9.11 -7.40
C ASP A 47 27.07 10.37 -7.24
N PRO A 48 27.44 11.32 -6.36
CA PRO A 48 26.69 12.56 -6.15
C PRO A 48 26.56 13.43 -7.40
N SER A 49 27.51 13.34 -8.34
CA SER A 49 27.51 14.08 -9.60
C SER A 49 26.51 13.50 -10.61
N VAL A 50 26.02 12.27 -10.38
CA VAL A 50 25.01 11.62 -11.22
C VAL A 50 23.60 12.10 -10.85
N SER A 51 22.82 12.48 -11.87
CA SER A 51 21.42 12.86 -11.72
C SER A 51 20.55 11.69 -11.23
N ARG A 52 19.42 11.99 -10.56
CA ARG A 52 18.46 10.97 -10.08
C ARG A 52 18.06 9.98 -11.18
N LEU A 53 17.74 10.49 -12.36
CA LEU A 53 17.63 9.76 -13.62
C LEU A 53 18.56 10.50 -14.58
N HIS A 54 19.56 9.85 -15.17
CA HIS A 54 20.60 10.55 -15.92
C HIS A 54 20.50 10.26 -17.41
N ALA A 55 20.52 8.99 -17.78
CA ALA A 55 20.53 8.56 -19.17
C ALA A 55 19.67 7.32 -19.38
N GLU A 56 19.34 7.04 -20.63
CA GLU A 56 18.61 5.84 -21.02
C GLU A 56 19.29 5.17 -22.21
N ILE A 57 19.58 3.87 -22.10
CA ILE A 57 20.06 3.04 -23.22
C ILE A 57 18.85 2.30 -23.79
N ARG A 58 18.61 2.41 -25.09
CA ARG A 58 17.50 1.77 -25.80
C ARG A 58 18.01 0.72 -26.80
N TRP A 59 17.34 -0.43 -26.84
CA TRP A 59 17.48 -1.43 -27.90
C TRP A 59 16.47 -1.12 -29.02
N HIS A 60 16.94 -1.13 -30.27
CA HIS A 60 16.11 -0.95 -31.46
C HIS A 60 15.97 -2.29 -32.19
N PRO A 61 14.82 -3.01 -32.04
CA PRO A 61 14.66 -4.35 -32.61
C PRO A 61 14.77 -4.41 -34.14
N THR A 62 14.42 -3.31 -34.82
CA THR A 62 14.44 -3.24 -36.30
C THR A 62 15.83 -3.08 -36.88
N THR A 63 16.74 -2.40 -36.17
CA THR A 63 18.12 -2.16 -36.63
C THR A 63 19.14 -3.02 -35.90
N GLU A 64 18.71 -3.78 -34.90
CA GLU A 64 19.55 -4.55 -34.00
C GLU A 64 20.69 -3.74 -33.34
N GLN A 65 20.39 -2.50 -32.97
CA GLN A 65 21.39 -1.57 -32.43
C GLN A 65 20.96 -0.98 -31.09
N PHE A 66 21.97 -0.57 -30.32
CA PHE A 66 21.78 0.16 -29.07
C PHE A 66 22.08 1.64 -29.25
N SER A 67 21.30 2.46 -28.56
CA SER A 67 21.49 3.90 -28.54
C SER A 67 21.37 4.44 -27.13
N ILE A 68 22.12 5.48 -26.78
CA ILE A 68 22.00 6.19 -25.51
C ILE A 68 21.48 7.61 -25.72
N GLU A 69 20.63 8.06 -24.81
CA GLU A 69 20.11 9.42 -24.75
C GLU A 69 20.38 10.02 -23.36
N ASN A 70 20.74 11.30 -23.34
CA ASN A 70 20.82 12.08 -22.12
C ASN A 70 19.44 12.63 -21.75
N LEU A 71 19.02 12.46 -20.50
CA LEU A 71 17.71 12.89 -20.01
C LEU A 71 17.76 14.19 -19.20
N ARG A 72 18.84 14.97 -19.34
CA ARG A 72 19.11 16.15 -18.49
C ARG A 72 19.72 17.32 -19.26
N ASP A 73 19.03 18.44 -19.29
CA ASP A 73 19.52 19.65 -19.98
C ASP A 73 20.78 20.27 -19.34
N ILE A 74 20.94 20.12 -18.03
CA ILE A 74 21.98 20.82 -17.23
C ILE A 74 23.24 19.95 -17.04
N ASN A 75 23.10 18.62 -17.08
CA ASN A 75 24.17 17.68 -16.78
C ASN A 75 24.31 16.69 -17.95
N PRO A 76 25.12 17.02 -18.98
CA PRO A 76 25.27 16.19 -20.17
C PRO A 76 26.09 14.93 -19.90
N ILE A 77 25.87 13.91 -20.71
CA ILE A 77 26.71 12.70 -20.71
C ILE A 77 27.86 12.87 -21.71
N ALA A 78 28.98 12.17 -21.53
CA ALA A 78 29.99 12.05 -22.59
C ALA A 78 30.00 10.63 -23.15
N VAL A 79 30.05 10.50 -24.48
CA VAL A 79 30.16 9.20 -25.17
C VAL A 79 31.38 9.25 -26.08
N ASP A 80 32.35 8.38 -25.82
CA ASP A 80 33.66 8.34 -26.48
C ASP A 80 34.36 9.72 -26.47
N GLY A 81 34.24 10.43 -25.33
CA GLY A 81 34.84 11.76 -25.11
C GLY A 81 34.05 12.94 -25.67
N ARG A 82 32.94 12.71 -26.39
CA ARG A 82 32.08 13.77 -26.92
C ARG A 82 30.88 14.02 -26.00
N LEU A 83 30.64 15.28 -25.62
CA LEU A 83 29.47 15.67 -24.84
C LEU A 83 28.18 15.54 -25.67
N LEU A 84 27.19 14.86 -25.10
CA LEU A 84 25.84 14.66 -25.62
C LEU A 84 24.85 15.32 -24.67
N SER A 85 24.50 16.57 -24.96
CA SER A 85 23.52 17.33 -24.16
C SER A 85 22.08 17.04 -24.59
N GLN A 86 21.84 16.86 -25.89
CA GLN A 86 20.53 16.53 -26.47
C GLN A 86 20.68 15.53 -27.63
N GLY A 87 19.62 14.76 -27.88
CA GLY A 87 19.57 13.75 -28.93
C GLY A 87 20.12 12.40 -28.48
N THR A 88 20.23 11.48 -29.45
CA THR A 88 20.60 10.09 -29.22
C THR A 88 21.89 9.74 -29.94
N GLN A 89 22.77 8.97 -29.31
CA GLN A 89 24.00 8.46 -29.90
C GLN A 89 24.06 6.94 -29.89
N MET A 90 24.56 6.33 -30.96
CA MET A 90 24.70 4.88 -31.07
C MET A 90 25.87 4.39 -30.23
N ILE A 91 25.70 3.25 -29.54
CA ILE A 91 26.74 2.63 -28.71
C ILE A 91 27.12 1.27 -29.27
N ARG A 92 28.41 0.91 -29.17
CA ARG A 92 28.99 -0.33 -29.69
C ARG A 92 29.88 -0.98 -28.63
N SER A 93 30.32 -2.21 -28.89
CA SER A 93 31.38 -2.81 -28.07
C SER A 93 32.62 -1.92 -28.04
N GLY A 94 33.14 -1.63 -26.86
CA GLY A 94 34.25 -0.70 -26.63
C GLY A 94 33.85 0.74 -26.30
N THR A 95 32.59 1.13 -26.50
CA THR A 95 32.14 2.52 -26.21
C THR A 95 32.32 2.87 -24.72
N LEU A 96 32.87 4.05 -24.46
CA LEU A 96 33.03 4.63 -23.13
C LEU A 96 31.98 5.71 -22.89
N ILE A 97 31.20 5.56 -21.82
CA ILE A 97 30.13 6.47 -21.41
C ILE A 97 30.52 7.08 -20.06
N VAL A 98 30.51 8.40 -19.97
CA VAL A 98 30.79 9.12 -18.72
C VAL A 98 29.51 9.79 -18.25
N LEU A 99 29.11 9.47 -17.02
CA LEU A 99 27.96 10.03 -16.31
C LEU A 99 28.49 10.66 -15.01
N GLY A 100 28.62 11.99 -14.98
CA GLY A 100 29.28 12.63 -13.82
C GLY A 100 30.74 12.17 -13.71
N ASP A 101 31.14 11.66 -12.55
CA ASP A 101 32.49 11.10 -12.30
C ASP A 101 32.58 9.60 -12.62
N THR A 102 31.46 8.97 -13.00
CA THR A 102 31.38 7.54 -13.29
C THR A 102 31.68 7.25 -14.76
N THR A 103 32.72 6.47 -15.03
CA THR A 103 33.05 5.95 -16.38
C THR A 103 32.53 4.51 -16.54
N ILE A 104 31.81 4.27 -17.64
CA ILE A 104 31.20 2.99 -17.99
C ILE A 104 31.72 2.53 -19.34
N GLN A 105 32.16 1.28 -19.43
CA GLN A 105 32.54 0.63 -20.67
C GLN A 105 31.46 -0.35 -21.13
N VAL A 106 31.10 -0.29 -22.40
CA VAL A 106 30.13 -1.18 -23.05
C VAL A 106 30.86 -2.34 -23.72
N THR A 107 30.43 -3.57 -23.48
CA THR A 107 30.92 -4.77 -24.18
C THR A 107 29.75 -5.54 -24.76
N GLN A 108 29.77 -5.84 -26.06
CA GLN A 108 28.81 -6.72 -26.72
C GLN A 108 29.50 -8.03 -27.13
N PRO A 109 28.84 -9.19 -27.03
CA PRO A 109 29.41 -10.46 -27.47
C PRO A 109 29.68 -10.43 -28.98
N GLN A 110 30.92 -10.72 -29.39
CA GLN A 110 31.37 -10.78 -30.78
C GLN A 110 31.22 -12.22 -31.30
N GLN A 111 30.70 -12.40 -32.53
CA GLN A 111 30.68 -13.70 -33.21
C GLN A 111 32.07 -14.00 -33.80
N ASP A 112 32.73 -15.05 -33.33
CA ASP A 112 33.81 -15.69 -34.09
C ASP A 112 33.18 -16.51 -35.21
N PHE A 113 33.29 -16.03 -36.45
CA PHE A 113 32.99 -16.83 -37.63
C PHE A 113 34.11 -17.87 -37.82
N VAL A 114 33.91 -19.09 -37.33
CA VAL A 114 34.81 -20.21 -37.62
C VAL A 114 34.51 -20.72 -39.04
N ILE A 115 35.43 -20.45 -39.96
CA ILE A 115 35.46 -21.09 -41.28
C ILE A 115 35.89 -22.55 -41.06
N ASN A 116 34.98 -23.49 -41.26
CA ASN A 116 35.26 -24.92 -41.21
C ASN A 116 36.08 -25.33 -42.46
N THR A 117 37.39 -25.51 -42.31
CA THR A 117 38.19 -26.33 -43.24
C THR A 117 38.39 -27.72 -42.66
N PHE A 118 37.80 -28.71 -43.32
CA PHE A 118 38.00 -30.14 -43.06
C PHE A 118 39.48 -30.54 -43.23
N GLN A 119 40.03 -31.28 -42.25
CA GLN A 119 41.20 -32.14 -42.45
C GLN A 119 40.87 -33.58 -41.99
N PRO A 120 41.32 -34.63 -42.70
CA PRO A 120 40.97 -36.03 -42.41
C PRO A 120 41.76 -36.60 -41.22
N PRO A 121 41.29 -37.71 -40.61
CA PRO A 121 41.82 -38.21 -39.35
C PRO A 121 43.13 -38.97 -39.55
N VAL A 122 44.15 -38.63 -38.76
CA VAL A 122 45.34 -39.47 -38.57
C VAL A 122 45.18 -40.17 -37.22
N LEU A 123 45.14 -41.50 -37.25
CA LEU A 123 45.33 -42.34 -36.07
C LEU A 123 46.82 -42.32 -35.71
N GLU A 124 47.18 -42.02 -34.46
CA GLU A 124 48.26 -42.72 -33.76
C GLU A 124 48.28 -42.45 -32.24
N THR A 125 48.06 -43.55 -31.51
CA THR A 125 48.59 -44.04 -30.21
C THR A 125 48.80 -43.11 -28.99
N PRO A 126 48.45 -43.59 -27.77
CA PRO A 126 48.45 -42.79 -26.54
C PRO A 126 49.83 -42.75 -25.86
N THR A 127 50.26 -41.57 -25.41
CA THR A 127 51.38 -41.36 -24.49
C THR A 127 51.13 -40.08 -23.65
N PRO A 128 51.78 -39.92 -22.49
CA PRO A 128 51.11 -39.78 -21.20
C PRO A 128 50.53 -38.39 -20.93
N VAL A 129 49.49 -38.37 -20.10
CA VAL A 129 48.80 -37.18 -19.59
C VAL A 129 49.79 -36.30 -18.81
N GLU A 130 50.40 -35.34 -19.50
CA GLU A 130 50.83 -34.09 -18.86
C GLU A 130 49.56 -33.29 -18.58
N ALA A 131 49.19 -33.22 -17.30
CA ALA A 131 48.08 -32.44 -16.81
C ALA A 131 48.35 -30.96 -17.07
N ARG A 132 47.99 -30.49 -18.27
CA ARG A 132 47.77 -29.08 -18.55
C ARG A 132 46.61 -28.64 -17.67
N VAL A 133 46.94 -28.00 -16.55
CA VAL A 133 45.98 -27.35 -15.67
C VAL A 133 45.19 -26.37 -16.53
N GLN A 134 44.00 -26.80 -16.96
CA GLN A 134 42.97 -25.87 -17.40
C GLN A 134 42.71 -24.95 -16.21
N PRO A 135 42.60 -23.62 -16.38
CA PRO A 135 42.08 -22.78 -15.31
C PRO A 135 40.71 -23.36 -14.94
N VAL A 136 40.67 -23.97 -13.76
CA VAL A 136 39.45 -24.44 -13.11
C VAL A 136 38.47 -23.28 -13.20
N ARG A 137 37.29 -23.53 -13.80
CA ARG A 137 36.14 -22.64 -13.65
C ARG A 137 36.04 -22.33 -12.17
N SER A 138 36.29 -21.07 -11.80
CA SER A 138 36.23 -20.63 -10.41
C SER A 138 34.95 -21.21 -9.79
N PRO A 139 35.05 -21.94 -8.67
CA PRO A 139 33.88 -22.49 -8.04
C PRO A 139 32.91 -21.34 -7.74
N VAL A 140 31.65 -21.61 -8.04
CA VAL A 140 30.49 -20.78 -7.70
C VAL A 140 30.69 -20.21 -6.30
N SER A 141 30.74 -18.88 -6.23
CA SER A 141 30.59 -18.03 -5.05
C SER A 141 31.36 -18.49 -3.80
N SER A 142 32.39 -17.75 -3.41
CA SER A 142 32.72 -17.63 -2.00
C SER A 142 31.47 -17.12 -1.28
N VAL A 143 30.82 -18.03 -0.54
CA VAL A 143 29.70 -17.73 0.34
C VAL A 143 30.25 -16.74 1.37
N THR A 144 30.06 -15.45 1.11
CA THR A 144 30.51 -14.39 2.00
C THR A 144 29.67 -14.49 3.27
N PHE A 145 30.17 -14.06 4.43
CA PHE A 145 29.46 -14.14 5.71
C PHE A 145 28.03 -13.55 5.68
N SER A 146 27.75 -12.66 4.71
CA SER A 146 26.41 -12.15 4.37
C SER A 146 25.40 -13.21 3.92
N HIS A 147 25.84 -14.36 3.42
CA HIS A 147 24.96 -15.50 3.10
C HIS A 147 24.61 -16.34 4.34
N TYR A 148 25.43 -16.29 5.39
CA TYR A 148 25.13 -16.95 6.67
C TYR A 148 24.27 -16.08 7.58
N LEU A 149 24.49 -14.76 7.56
CA LEU A 149 23.62 -13.76 8.18
C LEU A 149 23.24 -12.70 7.13
N PRO A 150 22.06 -12.81 6.48
CA PRO A 150 21.57 -11.86 5.47
C PRO A 150 21.06 -10.55 6.10
N LEU A 151 21.87 -9.98 6.99
CA LEU A 151 21.62 -8.71 7.67
C LEU A 151 22.71 -7.68 7.34
N ALA A 152 23.89 -8.13 6.92
CA ALA A 152 25.00 -7.25 6.51
C ALA A 152 24.76 -6.74 5.08
N GLY A 153 24.35 -5.47 4.95
CA GLY A 153 24.15 -4.77 3.67
C GLY A 153 22.68 -4.61 3.24
N THR A 154 21.74 -5.34 3.85
CA THR A 154 20.32 -5.39 3.44
C THR A 154 19.46 -4.28 4.08
N SER A 155 19.99 -3.48 5.01
CA SER A 155 19.22 -2.45 5.72
C SER A 155 18.66 -1.36 4.79
N ARG A 156 19.40 -0.99 3.74
CA ARG A 156 18.96 -0.03 2.71
C ARG A 156 17.86 -0.62 1.83
N GLU A 157 17.98 -1.89 1.46
CA GLU A 157 16.99 -2.62 0.65
C GLU A 157 15.70 -2.89 1.42
N LEU A 158 15.79 -3.29 2.70
CA LEU A 158 14.64 -3.46 3.59
C LEU A 158 13.85 -2.16 3.79
N ARG A 159 14.56 -1.03 3.89
CA ARG A 159 13.94 0.30 3.99
C ARG A 159 13.25 0.72 2.68
N GLN A 160 13.76 0.29 1.53
CA GLN A 160 13.17 0.56 0.20
C GLN A 160 11.93 -0.28 -0.09
N GLN A 161 11.85 -1.52 0.43
CA GLN A 161 10.69 -2.40 0.24
C GLN A 161 9.44 -1.97 1.04
N GLY A 162 9.57 -1.01 1.97
CA GLY A 162 8.42 -0.40 2.67
C GLY A 162 7.69 -1.32 3.67
N TYR A 163 8.12 -2.59 3.81
CA TYR A 163 7.55 -3.56 4.76
C TYR A 163 8.32 -3.65 6.08
N LEU A 164 9.54 -3.11 6.16
CA LEU A 164 10.35 -3.14 7.39
C LEU A 164 9.65 -2.43 8.55
N LEU A 165 9.09 -1.25 8.31
CA LEU A 165 8.43 -0.47 9.36
C LEU A 165 7.16 -1.17 9.90
N PRO A 166 6.23 -1.67 9.07
CA PRO A 166 5.14 -2.52 9.55
C PRO A 166 5.60 -3.77 10.32
N GLY A 167 6.70 -4.40 9.87
CA GLY A 167 7.28 -5.57 10.54
C GLY A 167 7.81 -5.24 11.94
N VAL A 168 8.62 -4.19 12.08
CA VAL A 168 9.14 -3.72 13.38
C VAL A 168 8.02 -3.31 14.32
N ILE A 169 7.03 -2.56 13.82
CA ILE A 169 5.85 -2.17 14.60
C ILE A 169 5.12 -3.42 15.10
N THR A 170 4.94 -4.43 14.25
CA THR A 170 4.30 -5.70 14.63
C THR A 170 5.05 -6.41 15.74
N VAL A 171 6.38 -6.52 15.64
CA VAL A 171 7.20 -7.16 16.68
C VAL A 171 7.08 -6.42 18.01
N ILE A 172 7.21 -5.09 18.00
CA ILE A 172 7.04 -4.26 19.20
C ILE A 172 5.66 -4.50 19.82
N TRP A 173 4.62 -4.51 19.00
CA TRP A 173 3.25 -4.69 19.48
C TRP A 173 3.02 -6.07 20.09
N VAL A 174 3.54 -7.12 19.46
CA VAL A 174 3.50 -8.48 20.00
C VAL A 174 4.20 -8.54 21.36
N VAL A 175 5.37 -7.92 21.51
CA VAL A 175 6.07 -7.85 22.81
C VAL A 175 5.24 -7.11 23.85
N LEU A 176 4.60 -5.99 23.51
CA LEU A 176 3.69 -5.28 24.40
C LEU A 176 2.50 -6.15 24.82
N MET A 177 1.94 -6.92 23.89
CA MET A 177 0.84 -7.85 24.18
C MET A 177 1.28 -8.96 25.12
N PHE A 178 2.46 -9.56 24.93
CA PHE A 178 3.03 -10.50 25.90
C PHE A 178 3.29 -9.85 27.28
N SER A 179 3.74 -8.59 27.31
CA SER A 179 3.93 -7.87 28.57
C SER A 179 2.62 -7.55 29.31
N SER A 180 1.49 -7.59 28.57
CA SER A 180 0.15 -7.36 29.12
C SER A 180 -0.54 -8.64 29.63
N LEU A 181 0.15 -9.78 29.64
CA LEU A 181 -0.38 -11.01 30.23
C LEU A 181 -0.79 -10.78 31.69
N GLY A 182 -1.98 -11.26 32.05
CA GLY A 182 -2.62 -10.99 33.34
C GLY A 182 -3.33 -9.63 33.44
N ARG A 183 -3.27 -8.78 32.40
CA ARG A 183 -3.98 -7.49 32.31
C ARG A 183 -4.92 -7.46 31.08
N PRO A 184 -6.09 -8.10 31.16
CA PRO A 184 -7.00 -8.32 30.02
C PRO A 184 -7.42 -7.03 29.30
N GLY A 185 -7.69 -5.96 30.04
CA GLY A 185 -8.06 -4.67 29.43
C GLY A 185 -6.93 -4.06 28.59
N VAL A 186 -5.69 -4.16 29.07
CA VAL A 186 -4.50 -3.68 28.34
C VAL A 186 -4.25 -4.55 27.12
N PHE A 187 -4.36 -5.86 27.25
CA PHE A 187 -4.23 -6.79 26.12
C PHE A 187 -5.26 -6.49 25.02
N ASN A 188 -6.53 -6.33 25.39
CA ASN A 188 -7.62 -6.04 24.45
C ASN A 188 -7.44 -4.70 23.75
N LEU A 189 -7.03 -3.66 24.49
CA LEU A 189 -6.68 -2.35 23.93
C LEU A 189 -5.56 -2.48 22.89
N LEU A 190 -4.47 -3.16 23.24
CA LEU A 190 -3.35 -3.37 22.32
C LEU A 190 -3.81 -4.14 21.08
N LEU A 191 -4.57 -5.23 21.23
CA LEU A 191 -5.07 -6.02 20.11
C LEU A 191 -5.96 -5.20 19.17
N ALA A 192 -6.91 -4.46 19.72
CA ALA A 192 -7.84 -3.64 18.94
C ALA A 192 -7.13 -2.53 18.17
N VAL A 193 -6.21 -1.81 18.83
CA VAL A 193 -5.39 -0.77 18.20
C VAL A 193 -4.57 -1.39 17.06
N TYR A 194 -3.89 -2.50 17.30
CA TYR A 194 -3.08 -3.15 16.25
C TYR A 194 -3.89 -3.53 15.03
N LEU A 195 -4.96 -4.32 15.24
CA LEU A 195 -5.80 -4.81 14.13
C LEU A 195 -6.50 -3.67 13.40
N GLY A 196 -6.96 -2.65 14.14
CA GLY A 196 -7.58 -1.47 13.54
C GLY A 196 -6.63 -0.68 12.66
N PHE A 197 -5.42 -0.37 13.16
CA PHE A 197 -4.42 0.33 12.35
C PHE A 197 -3.90 -0.54 11.19
N ALA A 198 -3.77 -1.86 11.36
CA ALA A 198 -3.41 -2.76 10.28
C ALA A 198 -4.48 -2.79 9.17
N GLY A 199 -5.76 -2.87 9.54
CA GLY A 199 -6.88 -2.80 8.60
C GLY A 199 -6.96 -1.46 7.89
N PHE A 200 -6.79 -0.35 8.62
CA PHE A 200 -6.71 0.98 8.01
C PHE A 200 -5.52 1.11 7.06
N TYR A 201 -4.35 0.61 7.44
CA TYR A 201 -3.15 0.61 6.60
C TYR A 201 -3.39 -0.13 5.29
N LEU A 202 -4.10 -1.26 5.32
CA LEU A 202 -4.49 -1.99 4.11
C LEU A 202 -5.36 -1.12 3.19
N ILE A 203 -6.42 -0.50 3.72
CA ILE A 203 -7.31 0.39 2.95
C ILE A 203 -6.52 1.57 2.37
N TYR A 204 -5.66 2.19 3.18
CA TYR A 204 -4.82 3.31 2.77
C TYR A 204 -3.87 2.92 1.62
N LYS A 205 -3.24 1.74 1.69
CA LYS A 205 -2.36 1.23 0.63
C LYS A 205 -3.14 0.89 -0.65
N LEU A 206 -4.34 0.31 -0.52
CA LEU A 206 -5.21 0.01 -1.67
C LEU A 206 -5.66 1.28 -2.41
N CYS A 207 -5.83 2.40 -1.70
CA CYS A 207 -6.15 3.69 -2.31
C CYS A 207 -5.01 4.25 -3.19
N GLN A 208 -3.76 3.82 -2.97
CA GLN A 208 -2.56 4.29 -3.68
C GLN A 208 -2.39 5.83 -3.70
N LYS A 209 -3.02 6.52 -2.75
CA LYS A 209 -2.95 7.97 -2.62
C LYS A 209 -2.29 8.34 -1.31
N ARG A 210 -1.32 9.26 -1.38
CA ARG A 210 -0.60 9.72 -0.19
C ARG A 210 -1.28 10.94 0.41
N LYS A 211 -1.53 10.88 1.72
CA LYS A 211 -1.87 12.04 2.56
C LYS A 211 -0.87 12.12 3.72
N PRO A 212 -0.57 13.33 4.23
CA PRO A 212 0.31 13.46 5.39
C PRO A 212 -0.30 12.73 6.59
N GLY A 213 0.50 11.92 7.31
CA GLY A 213 0.00 11.08 8.40
C GLY A 213 -0.74 11.87 9.49
N TRP A 214 -0.26 13.07 9.82
CA TRP A 214 -0.90 13.94 10.82
C TRP A 214 -2.30 14.40 10.40
N VAL A 215 -2.59 14.49 9.09
CA VAL A 215 -3.94 14.81 8.60
C VAL A 215 -4.89 13.64 8.85
N LEU A 216 -4.40 12.40 8.74
CA LEU A 216 -5.19 11.19 9.00
C LEU A 216 -5.61 11.10 10.47
N LEU A 217 -4.79 11.65 11.38
CA LEU A 217 -5.12 11.71 12.80
C LEU A 217 -6.32 12.61 13.11
N ILE A 218 -6.60 13.61 12.26
CA ILE A 218 -7.73 14.54 12.49
C ILE A 218 -9.07 13.79 12.56
N PRO A 219 -9.52 13.06 11.52
CA PRO A 219 -10.77 12.31 11.60
C PRO A 219 -10.69 11.15 12.61
N MET A 220 -9.53 10.52 12.80
CA MET A 220 -9.36 9.45 13.79
C MET A 220 -9.60 9.92 15.23
N LEU A 221 -9.22 11.15 15.57
CA LEU A 221 -9.37 11.70 16.92
C LEU A 221 -10.65 12.50 17.09
N MET A 222 -11.05 13.26 16.07
CA MET A 222 -12.23 14.10 16.11
C MET A 222 -13.52 13.27 16.29
N THR A 223 -13.62 12.10 15.67
CA THR A 223 -14.81 11.24 15.80
C THR A 223 -15.04 10.74 17.23
N PRO A 224 -14.03 10.16 17.92
CA PRO A 224 -14.12 9.89 19.36
C PRO A 224 -14.49 11.11 20.20
N ILE A 225 -13.90 12.28 19.90
CA ILE A 225 -14.22 13.51 20.63
C ILE A 225 -15.71 13.86 20.45
N LEU A 226 -16.24 13.77 19.23
CA LEU A 226 -17.66 14.02 18.97
C LEU A 226 -18.57 13.05 19.74
N LEU A 227 -18.20 11.78 19.84
CA LEU A 227 -18.92 10.77 20.63
C LEU A 227 -18.98 11.10 22.13
N LEU A 228 -17.92 11.69 22.67
CA LEU A 228 -17.82 12.07 24.08
C LEU A 228 -18.46 13.43 24.41
N THR A 229 -18.96 14.14 23.40
CA THR A 229 -19.57 15.47 23.56
C THR A 229 -21.11 15.41 23.43
N PRO A 230 -21.83 16.46 23.84
CA PRO A 230 -23.28 16.56 23.64
C PRO A 230 -23.74 16.47 22.18
N VAL A 231 -22.82 16.58 21.20
CA VAL A 231 -23.14 16.40 19.77
C VAL A 231 -23.74 15.02 19.52
N TRP A 232 -23.14 13.96 20.09
CA TRP A 232 -23.71 12.62 19.98
C TRP A 232 -25.08 12.53 20.63
N GLY A 233 -25.26 13.11 21.82
CA GLY A 233 -26.56 13.14 22.50
C GLY A 233 -27.66 13.78 21.65
N ALA A 234 -27.36 14.89 20.97
CA ALA A 234 -28.31 15.57 20.08
C ALA A 234 -28.64 14.73 18.84
N ILE A 235 -27.63 14.15 18.18
CA ILE A 235 -27.83 13.27 17.02
C ILE A 235 -28.63 12.03 17.43
N ALA A 236 -28.20 11.34 18.49
CA ALA A 236 -28.87 10.15 19.00
C ALA A 236 -30.32 10.45 19.42
N PHE A 237 -30.59 11.59 20.06
CA PHE A 237 -31.96 12.00 20.38
C PHE A 237 -32.83 12.10 19.11
N PHE A 238 -32.35 12.81 18.08
CA PHE A 238 -33.10 12.94 16.84
C PHE A 238 -33.36 11.59 16.16
N PHE A 239 -32.34 10.76 16.02
CA PHE A 239 -32.47 9.49 15.29
C PHE A 239 -33.13 8.37 16.09
N ARG A 240 -32.93 8.31 17.41
CA ARG A 240 -33.43 7.22 18.27
C ARG A 240 -34.75 7.54 18.96
N VAL A 241 -35.10 8.82 19.13
CA VAL A 241 -36.35 9.23 19.81
C VAL A 241 -37.37 9.80 18.82
N ILE A 242 -36.97 10.67 17.90
CA ILE A 242 -37.90 11.30 16.94
C ILE A 242 -38.16 10.38 15.74
N LEU A 243 -37.10 9.77 15.20
CA LEU A 243 -37.18 8.80 14.12
C LEU A 243 -37.30 7.36 14.66
N PRO A 244 -37.70 6.37 13.84
CA PRO A 244 -37.89 4.99 14.28
C PRO A 244 -36.53 4.26 14.43
N GLY A 245 -35.63 4.83 15.23
CA GLY A 245 -34.29 4.34 15.52
C GLY A 245 -34.08 3.89 16.96
N ARG A 246 -35.15 3.68 17.72
CA ARG A 246 -35.04 3.16 19.09
C ARG A 246 -34.50 1.74 19.03
N ILE A 247 -33.29 1.53 19.54
CA ILE A 247 -32.65 0.21 19.57
C ILE A 247 -33.31 -0.60 20.70
N PRO A 248 -33.90 -1.78 20.40
CA PRO A 248 -34.53 -2.61 21.42
C PRO A 248 -33.51 -3.27 22.35
N ASP A 249 -33.91 -3.51 23.59
CA ASP A 249 -33.06 -4.18 24.59
C ASP A 249 -33.05 -5.71 24.45
N ASN A 250 -34.03 -6.29 23.73
CA ASN A 250 -34.18 -7.73 23.54
C ASN A 250 -34.15 -8.12 22.06
N ASP A 251 -33.35 -9.15 21.74
CA ASP A 251 -33.15 -9.67 20.38
C ASP A 251 -34.30 -10.57 19.86
N GLU A 252 -35.42 -10.71 20.59
CA GLU A 252 -36.58 -11.51 20.17
C GLU A 252 -37.40 -10.87 19.04
N ILE A 253 -36.96 -9.72 18.54
CA ILE A 253 -37.62 -8.98 17.48
C ILE A 253 -37.16 -9.50 16.12
N GLY A 254 -38.11 -9.73 15.21
CA GLY A 254 -37.80 -10.18 13.86
C GLY A 254 -36.85 -9.23 13.12
N PHE A 255 -36.18 -9.76 12.09
CA PHE A 255 -35.16 -9.04 11.32
C PHE A 255 -35.62 -7.67 10.80
N ILE A 256 -36.85 -7.55 10.27
CA ILE A 256 -37.32 -6.32 9.63
C ILE A 256 -37.45 -5.14 10.61
N PRO A 257 -38.18 -5.26 11.75
CA PRO A 257 -38.20 -4.18 12.75
C PRO A 257 -36.82 -3.87 13.33
N LEU A 258 -35.97 -4.89 13.51
CA LEU A 258 -34.59 -4.70 13.99
C LEU A 258 -33.74 -3.92 12.99
N PHE A 259 -33.84 -4.25 11.71
CA PHE A 259 -33.18 -3.53 10.61
C PHE A 259 -33.62 -2.06 10.56
N ILE A 260 -34.93 -1.78 10.66
CA ILE A 260 -35.45 -0.41 10.67
C ILE A 260 -34.84 0.37 11.86
N SER A 261 -34.89 -0.23 13.05
CA SER A 261 -34.35 0.38 14.27
C SER A 261 -32.87 0.71 14.13
N PHE A 262 -32.06 -0.23 13.62
CA PHE A 262 -30.64 0.01 13.38
C PHE A 262 -30.37 0.94 12.21
N PHE A 263 -31.21 0.96 11.17
CA PHE A 263 -31.05 1.87 10.03
C PHE A 263 -31.13 3.32 10.47
N PHE A 264 -32.09 3.67 11.33
CA PHE A 264 -32.19 5.02 11.85
C PHE A 264 -31.21 5.26 13.02
N GLY A 265 -31.24 4.40 14.03
CA GLY A 265 -30.59 4.64 15.32
C GLY A 265 -29.08 4.44 15.35
N ALA A 266 -28.55 3.61 14.44
CA ALA A 266 -27.13 3.33 14.31
C ALA A 266 -26.61 3.77 12.93
N GLY A 267 -27.13 3.20 11.84
CA GLY A 267 -26.71 3.49 10.46
C GLY A 267 -26.71 4.98 10.14
N LEU A 268 -27.88 5.60 10.06
CA LEU A 268 -28.00 7.02 9.74
C LEU A 268 -27.31 7.89 10.80
N ALA A 269 -27.57 7.65 12.09
CA ALA A 269 -27.02 8.47 13.17
C ALA A 269 -25.49 8.48 13.19
N GLU A 270 -24.86 7.31 13.14
CA GLU A 270 -23.43 7.18 13.31
C GLU A 270 -22.66 7.48 12.02
N GLU A 271 -23.18 7.09 10.84
CA GLU A 271 -22.54 7.48 9.58
C GLU A 271 -22.57 9.00 9.37
N LEU A 272 -23.59 9.68 9.87
CA LEU A 272 -23.63 11.15 9.89
C LEU A 272 -22.53 11.70 10.81
N LEU A 273 -22.43 11.22 12.05
CA LEU A 273 -21.41 11.67 13.00
C LEU A 273 -20.00 11.43 12.46
N LYS A 274 -19.73 10.25 11.90
CA LYS A 274 -18.43 9.90 11.28
C LYS A 274 -18.11 10.74 10.05
N ALA A 275 -19.12 11.28 9.36
CA ALA A 275 -18.91 12.15 8.21
C ALA A 275 -18.55 13.60 8.59
N ILE A 276 -18.85 14.06 9.81
CA ILE A 276 -18.57 15.44 10.26
C ILE A 276 -17.09 15.83 10.06
N PRO A 277 -16.08 15.05 10.52
CA PRO A 277 -14.68 15.38 10.27
C PRO A 277 -14.32 15.49 8.79
N ILE A 278 -14.95 14.66 7.95
CA ILE A 278 -14.72 14.64 6.51
C ILE A 278 -15.27 15.93 5.88
N PHE A 279 -16.46 16.36 6.29
CA PHE A 279 -17.04 17.64 5.86
C PHE A 279 -16.25 18.85 6.35
N VAL A 280 -15.72 18.80 7.57
CA VAL A 280 -14.83 19.86 8.09
C VAL A 280 -13.56 19.95 7.23
N LEU A 281 -12.91 18.83 6.91
CA LEU A 281 -11.74 18.82 6.02
C LEU A 281 -12.08 19.28 4.59
N ALA A 282 -13.23 18.87 4.06
CA ALA A 282 -13.72 19.33 2.76
C ALA A 282 -13.93 20.85 2.75
N TRP A 283 -14.57 21.40 3.79
CA TRP A 283 -14.81 22.83 3.95
C TRP A 283 -13.51 23.62 4.11
N LEU A 284 -12.59 23.18 4.97
CA LEU A 284 -11.26 23.78 5.13
C LEU A 284 -10.48 23.79 3.81
N GLY A 285 -10.60 22.70 3.03
CA GLY A 285 -10.00 22.62 1.70
C GLY A 285 -10.62 23.56 0.66
N ARG A 286 -11.90 23.92 0.80
CA ARG A 286 -12.58 24.89 -0.09
C ARG A 286 -12.22 26.34 0.22
N VAL A 287 -12.12 26.68 1.50
CA VAL A 287 -11.83 28.05 1.96
C VAL A 287 -10.32 28.34 1.97
N GLY A 288 -9.49 27.32 2.11
CA GLY A 288 -8.04 27.44 2.15
C GLY A 288 -7.36 27.62 0.79
N THR A 289 -6.02 27.74 0.83
CA THR A 289 -5.18 27.84 -0.38
C THR A 289 -5.16 26.54 -1.18
N PRO A 290 -4.81 26.56 -2.48
CA PRO A 290 -4.67 25.34 -3.29
C PRO A 290 -3.72 24.30 -2.68
N ALA A 291 -2.64 24.75 -2.04
CA ALA A 291 -1.71 23.88 -1.32
C ALA A 291 -2.36 23.22 -0.10
N LEU A 292 -3.17 23.97 0.66
CA LEU A 292 -3.95 23.43 1.78
C LEU A 292 -4.98 22.41 1.30
N ARG A 293 -5.70 22.73 0.21
CA ARG A 293 -6.67 21.83 -0.41
C ARG A 293 -6.05 20.49 -0.81
N GLN A 294 -4.85 20.49 -1.41
CA GLN A 294 -4.17 19.26 -1.78
C GLN A 294 -3.73 18.43 -0.56
N ARG A 295 -3.20 19.10 0.48
CA ARG A 295 -2.67 18.42 1.69
C ARG A 295 -3.76 17.90 2.63
N LEU A 296 -4.76 18.73 2.92
CA LEU A 296 -5.77 18.54 3.96
C LEU A 296 -7.17 18.29 3.41
N GLY A 297 -7.50 18.91 2.28
CA GLY A 297 -8.86 18.90 1.74
C GLY A 297 -9.28 17.56 1.15
N VAL A 298 -10.60 17.43 1.00
CA VAL A 298 -11.25 16.42 0.16
C VAL A 298 -11.40 17.00 -1.23
N ALA A 299 -10.54 16.58 -2.17
CA ALA A 299 -10.60 17.05 -3.55
C ALA A 299 -11.25 16.02 -4.48
N GLU A 300 -11.20 14.74 -4.12
CA GLU A 300 -11.67 13.63 -4.95
C GLU A 300 -12.11 12.43 -4.11
N PRO A 301 -12.75 11.40 -4.71
CA PRO A 301 -13.28 10.25 -3.97
C PRO A 301 -12.24 9.49 -3.13
N LEU A 302 -10.99 9.37 -3.58
CA LEU A 302 -9.94 8.70 -2.80
C LEU A 302 -9.63 9.42 -1.48
N ASP A 303 -9.68 10.77 -1.46
CA ASP A 303 -9.48 11.53 -0.21
C ASP A 303 -10.60 11.22 0.79
N GLY A 304 -11.83 11.21 0.27
CA GLY A 304 -13.01 10.89 1.06
C GLY A 304 -12.98 9.47 1.62
N ILE A 305 -12.58 8.47 0.83
CA ILE A 305 -12.41 7.08 1.31
C ILE A 305 -11.40 7.01 2.46
N ILE A 306 -10.21 7.63 2.26
CA ILE A 306 -9.14 7.60 3.27
C ILE A 306 -9.61 8.25 4.57
N PHE A 307 -10.22 9.44 4.51
CA PHE A 307 -10.68 10.12 5.72
C PHE A 307 -11.93 9.46 6.34
N GLY A 308 -12.80 8.87 5.52
CA GLY A 308 -13.94 8.08 6.00
C GLY A 308 -13.49 6.84 6.75
N ALA A 309 -12.56 6.06 6.19
CA ALA A 309 -11.96 4.92 6.88
C ALA A 309 -11.23 5.34 8.17
N ALA A 310 -10.52 6.48 8.15
CA ALA A 310 -9.84 7.02 9.32
C ALA A 310 -10.83 7.42 10.43
N SER A 311 -11.94 8.06 10.06
CA SER A 311 -13.04 8.39 10.97
C SER A 311 -13.70 7.12 11.55
N GLY A 312 -13.96 6.11 10.71
CA GLY A 312 -14.49 4.82 11.12
C GLY A 312 -13.58 4.07 12.08
N LEU A 313 -12.25 4.12 11.87
CA LEU A 313 -11.27 3.57 12.81
C LEU A 313 -11.34 4.26 14.18
N GLY A 314 -11.40 5.59 14.21
CA GLY A 314 -11.55 6.34 15.46
C GLY A 314 -12.82 5.93 16.21
N PHE A 315 -13.94 5.91 15.50
CA PHE A 315 -15.24 5.50 16.03
C PHE A 315 -15.20 4.11 16.70
N THR A 316 -14.80 3.10 15.93
CA THR A 316 -14.87 1.70 16.38
C THR A 316 -13.88 1.41 17.51
N LEU A 317 -12.71 2.08 17.56
CA LEU A 317 -11.80 1.96 18.69
C LEU A 317 -12.44 2.45 19.99
N LEU A 318 -13.18 3.57 19.98
CA LEU A 318 -13.88 4.05 21.16
C LEU A 318 -15.08 3.16 21.51
N GLU A 319 -15.94 2.85 20.54
CA GLU A 319 -17.15 2.06 20.76
C GLU A 319 -16.82 0.63 21.24
N THR A 320 -15.91 -0.06 20.53
CA THR A 320 -15.61 -1.46 20.81
C THR A 320 -14.92 -1.60 22.18
N LEU A 321 -13.97 -0.72 22.50
CA LEU A 321 -13.23 -0.79 23.77
C LEU A 321 -13.99 -0.19 24.95
N GLY A 322 -14.76 0.87 24.72
CA GLY A 322 -15.40 1.65 25.78
C GLY A 322 -16.79 1.18 26.17
N GLN A 323 -17.53 0.54 25.26
CA GLN A 323 -18.91 0.11 25.50
C GLN A 323 -19.08 -1.38 25.26
N TYR A 324 -18.73 -1.85 24.06
CA TYR A 324 -19.07 -3.22 23.64
C TYR A 324 -18.38 -4.31 24.46
N ILE A 325 -17.05 -4.23 24.65
CA ILE A 325 -16.30 -5.25 25.40
C ILE A 325 -16.75 -5.30 26.87
N PRO A 326 -16.87 -4.18 27.59
CA PRO A 326 -17.46 -4.16 28.94
C PRO A 326 -18.84 -4.82 29.01
N ASP A 327 -19.77 -4.45 28.11
CA ASP A 327 -21.13 -4.97 28.10
C ASP A 327 -21.17 -6.48 27.80
N LEU A 328 -20.34 -6.94 26.87
CA LEU A 328 -20.22 -8.37 26.55
C LEU A 328 -19.71 -9.15 27.78
N ILE A 329 -18.64 -8.69 28.41
CA ILE A 329 -18.09 -9.33 29.62
C ILE A 329 -19.15 -9.39 30.71
N GLN A 330 -19.89 -8.30 30.93
CA GLN A 330 -20.97 -8.26 31.92
C GLN A 330 -22.10 -9.24 31.58
N SER A 331 -22.55 -9.28 30.32
CA SER A 331 -23.64 -10.17 29.89
C SER A 331 -23.30 -11.66 30.00
N VAL A 332 -22.04 -12.03 29.77
CA VAL A 332 -21.60 -13.43 29.92
C VAL A 332 -21.30 -13.76 31.38
N ALA A 333 -20.78 -12.81 32.17
CA ALA A 333 -20.56 -12.99 33.61
C ALA A 333 -21.88 -13.21 34.37
N MET A 334 -23.00 -12.71 33.84
CA MET A 334 -24.34 -12.99 34.37
C MET A 334 -24.84 -14.41 34.07
N ARG A 335 -24.20 -15.14 33.15
CA ARG A 335 -24.65 -16.45 32.63
C ARG A 335 -23.63 -17.58 32.84
N ALA A 336 -22.40 -17.25 33.20
CA ALA A 336 -21.29 -18.18 33.39
C ALA A 336 -20.37 -17.70 34.51
N ASP A 337 -19.48 -18.58 34.99
CA ASP A 337 -18.42 -18.21 35.92
C ASP A 337 -17.58 -17.03 35.38
N PRO A 338 -17.14 -16.06 36.21
CA PRO A 338 -16.36 -14.91 35.76
C PRO A 338 -15.13 -15.28 34.91
N GLY A 339 -14.47 -16.41 35.19
CA GLY A 339 -13.34 -16.90 34.40
C GLY A 339 -13.76 -17.41 33.02
N ALA A 340 -14.91 -18.09 32.92
CA ALA A 340 -15.46 -18.55 31.65
C ALA A 340 -15.99 -17.39 30.80
N ALA A 341 -16.62 -16.40 31.43
CA ALA A 341 -17.09 -15.18 30.77
C ALA A 341 -15.95 -14.39 30.13
N GLN A 342 -14.84 -14.31 30.85
CA GLN A 342 -13.64 -13.67 30.35
C GLN A 342 -13.01 -14.44 29.18
N LEU A 343 -12.97 -15.78 29.24
CA LEU A 343 -12.46 -16.61 28.16
C LEU A 343 -13.31 -16.47 26.88
N ILE A 344 -14.64 -16.47 27.01
CA ILE A 344 -15.58 -16.27 25.90
C ILE A 344 -15.43 -14.85 25.32
N GLY A 345 -15.32 -13.84 26.17
CA GLY A 345 -15.04 -12.47 25.76
C GLY A 345 -13.76 -12.35 24.94
N LEU A 346 -12.69 -13.05 25.33
CA LEU A 346 -11.43 -13.10 24.60
C LEU A 346 -11.52 -13.85 23.26
N GLN A 347 -12.24 -14.99 23.21
CA GLN A 347 -12.43 -15.76 21.98
C GLN A 347 -13.25 -15.00 20.93
N LEU A 348 -14.24 -14.22 21.38
CA LEU A 348 -15.06 -13.39 20.50
C LEU A 348 -14.38 -12.07 20.12
N LEU A 349 -13.36 -11.64 20.87
CA LEU A 349 -12.67 -10.39 20.67
C LEU A 349 -12.02 -10.30 19.27
N ILE A 350 -11.31 -11.33 18.84
CA ILE A 350 -10.62 -11.33 17.54
C ILE A 350 -11.63 -11.27 16.39
N PRO A 351 -12.63 -12.19 16.28
CA PRO A 351 -13.62 -12.12 15.21
C PRO A 351 -14.45 -10.82 15.24
N ARG A 352 -14.77 -10.29 16.42
CA ARG A 352 -15.52 -9.03 16.54
C ARG A 352 -14.70 -7.81 16.19
N ILE A 353 -13.44 -7.72 16.64
CA ILE A 353 -12.54 -6.63 16.24
C ILE A 353 -12.35 -6.69 14.72
N VAL A 354 -12.04 -7.85 14.15
CA VAL A 354 -11.88 -7.98 12.70
C VAL A 354 -13.19 -7.64 11.97
N GLY A 355 -14.35 -8.11 12.44
CA GLY A 355 -15.63 -7.84 11.80
C GLY A 355 -16.10 -6.38 11.93
N SER A 356 -16.21 -5.88 13.16
CA SER A 356 -16.70 -4.53 13.47
C SER A 356 -15.71 -3.47 13.00
N VAL A 357 -14.40 -3.60 13.28
CA VAL A 357 -13.44 -2.54 12.91
C VAL A 357 -13.33 -2.39 11.41
N PHE A 358 -13.22 -3.51 10.66
CA PHE A 358 -13.23 -3.43 9.21
C PHE A 358 -14.59 -2.98 8.67
N GLY A 359 -15.70 -3.37 9.30
CA GLY A 359 -17.03 -2.87 9.01
C GLY A 359 -17.06 -1.33 9.06
N HIS A 360 -16.75 -0.74 10.22
CA HIS A 360 -16.81 0.72 10.42
C HIS A 360 -15.96 1.48 9.41
N MET A 361 -14.76 0.98 9.13
CA MET A 361 -13.93 1.57 8.08
C MET A 361 -14.53 1.41 6.67
N ALA A 362 -15.19 0.29 6.39
CA ALA A 362 -15.75 0.00 5.08
C ALA A 362 -16.97 0.86 4.74
N TYR A 363 -18.00 0.93 5.58
CA TYR A 363 -19.15 1.79 5.29
C TYR A 363 -18.83 3.27 5.42
N SER A 364 -17.98 3.68 6.38
CA SER A 364 -17.52 5.09 6.46
C SER A 364 -16.65 5.47 5.26
N GLY A 365 -15.76 4.57 4.82
CA GLY A 365 -14.95 4.76 3.61
C GLY A 365 -15.81 4.81 2.35
N TYR A 366 -16.85 3.98 2.27
CA TYR A 366 -17.81 3.98 1.17
C TYR A 366 -18.63 5.28 1.14
N PHE A 367 -19.09 5.79 2.28
CA PHE A 367 -19.73 7.09 2.31
C PHE A 367 -18.73 8.21 1.96
N GLY A 368 -17.50 8.11 2.45
CA GLY A 368 -16.38 8.96 2.09
C GLY A 368 -16.16 9.07 0.58
N TYR A 369 -16.25 7.97 -0.17
CA TYR A 369 -16.22 7.97 -1.64
C TYR A 369 -17.25 8.95 -2.24
N TYR A 370 -18.49 8.90 -1.77
CA TYR A 370 -19.56 9.78 -2.25
C TYR A 370 -19.38 11.23 -1.79
N ILE A 371 -18.83 11.46 -0.59
CA ILE A 371 -18.44 12.81 -0.15
C ILE A 371 -17.40 13.39 -1.12
N GLY A 372 -16.34 12.65 -1.44
CA GLY A 372 -15.35 13.10 -2.42
C GLY A 372 -15.89 13.23 -3.85
N LEU A 373 -16.87 12.40 -4.23
CA LEU A 373 -17.57 12.54 -5.52
C LEU A 373 -18.43 13.82 -5.57
N SER A 374 -19.02 14.20 -4.44
CA SER A 374 -19.79 15.44 -4.30
C SER A 374 -18.90 16.69 -4.46
N GLU A 375 -17.63 16.61 -4.05
CA GLU A 375 -16.62 17.65 -4.29
C GLU A 375 -16.19 17.71 -5.75
N LEU A 376 -16.01 16.55 -6.39
CA LEU A 376 -15.60 16.47 -7.80
C LEU A 376 -16.71 16.90 -8.77
N LYS A 377 -17.98 16.65 -8.41
CA LYS A 377 -19.15 16.96 -9.25
C LYS A 377 -20.21 17.82 -8.51
N PRO A 378 -19.95 19.12 -8.30
CA PRO A 378 -20.78 19.99 -7.45
C PRO A 378 -22.24 20.14 -7.89
N ARG A 379 -22.52 20.00 -9.19
CA ARG A 379 -23.89 20.10 -9.76
C ARG A 379 -24.84 19.00 -9.25
N ARG A 380 -24.30 17.83 -8.91
CA ARG A 380 -25.08 16.67 -8.40
C ARG A 380 -24.70 16.31 -6.96
N ARG A 381 -24.09 17.24 -6.22
CA ARG A 381 -23.54 16.97 -4.88
C ARG A 381 -24.54 16.31 -3.93
N TRP A 382 -25.77 16.82 -3.91
CA TRP A 382 -26.82 16.34 -2.99
C TRP A 382 -27.29 14.92 -3.35
N GLN A 383 -27.32 14.58 -4.64
CA GLN A 383 -27.64 13.23 -5.09
C GLN A 383 -26.55 12.25 -4.61
N PHE A 384 -25.28 12.59 -4.79
CA PHE A 384 -24.17 11.74 -4.33
C PHE A 384 -24.18 11.57 -2.81
N LEU A 385 -24.34 12.66 -2.06
CA LEU A 385 -24.38 12.61 -0.60
C LEU A 385 -25.55 11.74 -0.10
N ALA A 386 -26.75 11.93 -0.64
CA ALA A 386 -27.92 11.13 -0.26
C ALA A 386 -27.72 9.64 -0.61
N THR A 387 -27.26 9.33 -1.82
CA THR A 387 -27.03 7.95 -2.24
C THR A 387 -25.98 7.26 -1.37
N GLY A 388 -24.83 7.89 -1.16
CA GLY A 388 -23.77 7.32 -0.33
C GLY A 388 -24.19 7.11 1.12
N TYR A 389 -24.88 8.11 1.68
CA TYR A 389 -25.35 8.06 3.07
C TYR A 389 -26.36 6.94 3.30
N LEU A 390 -27.37 6.81 2.43
CA LEU A 390 -28.40 5.77 2.57
C LEU A 390 -27.83 4.36 2.36
N ILE A 391 -26.94 4.17 1.38
CA ILE A 391 -26.32 2.86 1.13
C ILE A 391 -25.42 2.45 2.30
N ALA A 392 -24.53 3.35 2.75
CA ALA A 392 -23.64 3.08 3.88
C ALA A 392 -24.44 2.75 5.15
N SER A 393 -25.48 3.54 5.45
CA SER A 393 -26.38 3.31 6.58
C SER A 393 -27.13 1.99 6.46
N GLY A 394 -27.54 1.61 5.25
CA GLY A 394 -28.23 0.34 4.97
C GLY A 394 -27.36 -0.89 5.24
N ILE A 395 -26.11 -0.86 4.80
CA ILE A 395 -25.16 -1.97 5.02
C ILE A 395 -24.79 -2.06 6.50
N HIS A 396 -24.60 -0.92 7.16
CA HIS A 396 -24.37 -0.86 8.58
C HIS A 396 -25.56 -1.44 9.36
N ALA A 397 -26.79 -1.03 9.04
CA ALA A 397 -28.00 -1.59 9.62
C ALA A 397 -28.12 -3.10 9.38
N PHE A 398 -27.76 -3.55 8.17
CA PHE A 398 -27.76 -4.96 7.82
C PHE A 398 -26.77 -5.74 8.68
N TRP A 399 -25.55 -5.23 8.89
CA TRP A 399 -24.57 -5.82 9.80
C TRP A 399 -25.14 -5.97 11.22
N ASN A 400 -25.71 -4.91 11.78
CA ASN A 400 -26.24 -4.90 13.15
C ASN A 400 -27.47 -5.80 13.34
N SER A 401 -28.29 -5.97 12.31
CA SER A 401 -29.47 -6.83 12.35
C SER A 401 -29.22 -8.26 11.86
N SER A 402 -28.05 -8.53 11.26
CA SER A 402 -27.75 -9.82 10.63
C SER A 402 -27.79 -11.01 11.60
N SER A 403 -27.50 -10.79 12.88
CA SER A 403 -27.59 -11.82 13.92
C SER A 403 -28.99 -12.44 14.03
N ALA A 404 -30.05 -11.67 13.76
CA ALA A 404 -31.43 -12.15 13.76
C ALA A 404 -31.73 -13.15 12.62
N LEU A 405 -30.85 -13.22 11.60
CA LEU A 405 -30.93 -14.20 10.50
C LEU A 405 -29.96 -15.39 10.69
N GLY A 406 -29.07 -15.31 11.68
CA GLY A 406 -28.04 -16.30 11.99
C GLY A 406 -26.63 -15.90 11.51
N ASN A 407 -25.62 -16.65 11.98
CA ASN A 407 -24.19 -16.32 11.79
C ASN A 407 -23.74 -16.22 10.31
N TRP A 408 -24.41 -16.91 9.39
CA TRP A 408 -24.11 -16.83 7.96
C TRP A 408 -24.38 -15.43 7.40
N ALA A 409 -25.42 -14.75 7.89
CA ALA A 409 -25.81 -13.42 7.43
C ALA A 409 -24.79 -12.36 7.85
N LEU A 410 -24.13 -12.54 9.00
CA LEU A 410 -23.02 -11.70 9.44
C LEU A 410 -21.83 -11.79 8.46
N GLY A 411 -21.49 -13.00 8.03
CA GLY A 411 -20.47 -13.22 7.00
C GLY A 411 -20.84 -12.55 5.67
N LEU A 412 -22.10 -12.69 5.24
CA LEU A 412 -22.61 -12.02 4.04
C LEU A 412 -22.54 -10.49 4.15
N ALA A 413 -22.93 -9.91 5.29
CA ALA A 413 -22.86 -8.48 5.53
C ALA A 413 -21.42 -7.95 5.41
N GLY A 414 -20.45 -8.68 5.98
CA GLY A 414 -19.03 -8.35 5.87
C GLY A 414 -18.52 -8.40 4.43
N ILE A 415 -18.88 -9.44 3.67
CA ILE A 415 -18.52 -9.59 2.25
C ILE A 415 -19.09 -8.43 1.42
N VAL A 416 -20.37 -8.10 1.62
CA VAL A 416 -21.03 -7.00 0.90
C VAL A 416 -20.34 -5.66 1.21
N ALA A 417 -20.07 -5.36 2.49
CA ALA A 417 -19.37 -4.15 2.89
C ALA A 417 -17.98 -4.06 2.25
N TYR A 418 -17.21 -5.16 2.27
CA TYR A 418 -15.89 -5.23 1.64
C TYR A 418 -15.95 -5.02 0.13
N CYS A 419 -16.83 -5.74 -0.58
CA CYS A 419 -17.00 -5.61 -2.02
C CYS A 419 -17.37 -4.18 -2.43
N LEU A 420 -18.23 -3.51 -1.66
CA LEU A 420 -18.61 -2.13 -1.91
C LEU A 420 -17.45 -1.16 -1.69
N LEU A 421 -16.69 -1.32 -0.59
CA LEU A 421 -15.49 -0.52 -0.37
C LEU A 421 -14.46 -0.71 -1.48
N ILE A 422 -14.14 -1.96 -1.84
CA ILE A 422 -13.18 -2.25 -2.91
C ILE A 422 -13.68 -1.71 -4.25
N GLY A 423 -14.96 -1.91 -4.57
CA GLY A 423 -15.58 -1.33 -5.76
C GLY A 423 -15.46 0.20 -5.80
N ALA A 424 -15.70 0.86 -4.67
CA ALA A 424 -15.53 2.31 -4.53
C ALA A 424 -14.07 2.74 -4.72
N ILE A 425 -13.09 2.03 -4.13
CA ILE A 425 -11.66 2.30 -4.31
C ILE A 425 -11.25 2.16 -5.78
N LEU A 426 -11.66 1.07 -6.44
CA LEU A 426 -11.31 0.83 -7.85
C LEU A 426 -11.91 1.90 -8.76
N LYS A 427 -13.17 2.29 -8.53
CA LYS A 427 -13.80 3.41 -9.26
C LYS A 427 -13.14 4.75 -8.95
N ALA A 428 -12.80 5.01 -7.70
CA ALA A 428 -12.10 6.22 -7.29
C ALA A 428 -10.73 6.36 -7.96
N ARG A 429 -9.97 5.26 -8.11
CA ARG A 429 -8.69 5.25 -8.83
C ARG A 429 -8.85 5.60 -10.30
N GLN A 430 -9.91 5.10 -10.97
CA GLN A 430 -10.22 5.45 -12.36
C GLN A 430 -10.57 6.94 -12.54
N LEU A 431 -11.10 7.58 -11.50
CA LEU A 431 -11.49 8.99 -11.51
C LEU A 431 -10.38 9.94 -11.03
N SER A 432 -9.32 9.43 -10.40
CA SER A 432 -8.24 10.25 -9.84
C SER A 432 -7.25 10.64 -10.94
N PRO A 433 -6.99 11.93 -11.17
CA PRO A 433 -6.02 12.39 -12.15
C PRO A 433 -4.55 12.11 -11.74
N ASN A 434 -4.30 11.71 -10.48
CA ASN A 434 -2.96 11.56 -9.91
C ASN A 434 -2.55 10.10 -9.65
N VAL A 435 -3.42 9.13 -9.94
CA VAL A 435 -3.10 7.70 -9.81
C VAL A 435 -2.95 7.12 -11.21
N SER A 436 -1.70 6.95 -11.67
CA SER A 436 -1.42 6.27 -12.94
C SER A 436 -2.04 4.87 -12.92
N PRO A 437 -2.78 4.45 -13.95
CA PRO A 437 -3.31 3.10 -14.03
C PRO A 437 -2.14 2.13 -14.24
N LYS A 438 -1.59 1.59 -13.15
CA LYS A 438 -0.83 0.34 -13.23
C LYS A 438 -1.82 -0.82 -13.19
N PRO A 439 -1.75 -1.78 -14.13
CA PRO A 439 -2.55 -2.99 -14.05
C PRO A 439 -2.17 -3.78 -12.79
N LEU A 440 -3.18 -4.44 -12.23
CA LEU A 440 -3.10 -5.30 -11.04
C LEU A 440 -2.20 -6.51 -11.27
#